data_AF-A0A9E3G677-F1
#
_entry.id   AF-A0A9E3G677-F1
#
_cell.length_a   1.000
_cell.length_b   1.000
_cell.length_c   1.000
_cell.angle_alpha   90.00
_cell.angle_beta   90.00
_cell.angle_gamma   90.00
#
_symmetry.space_group_name_H-M   'P 1'
#
loop_
_entity.id
_entity.type
_entity.pdbx_description
1 polymer ?
#
loop_
_entity_poly.entity_id
_entity_poly.type
_entity_poly.pdbx_seq_one_letter_code
_entity_poly.pdbx_strand_id
1 'polypeptide(L)'
;MKHILITNIQLCMRTGTEIVTRDLARGFQSLGKQPMVYSPSLGAIAEEIAGAGIPVVDRLTDLPAVPQIIHGHHHVETLMALHAFPTAPAIFVCHDRTAWHDYPPVHPRLRTYVAVDFNCRERLVEEAFIGEECVRIIPNVVDLARFRSRTPLPKKPARALVFSNYAEPGGWLDTVQAACTQESLAVDVIGSGTNRGTHVPEEVLGKYDLVFGKGRCALEALATGCSVVICDSRGLAGLVTTKNVRAWRDWNLGARLMTRSLLVESIREEIHRYDPDDGADVSQFIRETAGLESALRAYLNLYGEAVQAQPENLSWPERLRLQLQSRQQQRDRAASSSPMVVLQASDVEKLRVVLDATPAEVGCAGRFTVRGHLHNGTAHVLSSMGGNPVAFSYHWRETRTDHMAVFENPRALLSMPVPPGYTLPFSMTVIAPERPGTYTLEFTLLQERLVWFDGLAPQFPVRREVFVVEAPSLVWQSWT
;
A
#
# COMPACT_ATOMS: atom_id res chain seq x y z
N MET A 1 -1.30 6.17 -31.72
CA MET A 1 -1.97 6.58 -30.47
C MET A 1 -1.36 7.88 -29.96
N LYS A 2 -2.22 8.86 -29.68
CA LYS A 2 -1.94 10.27 -29.41
C LYS A 2 -2.58 10.71 -28.09
N HIS A 3 -3.90 10.54 -27.89
CA HIS A 3 -4.60 10.94 -26.66
C HIS A 3 -4.64 9.83 -25.61
N ILE A 4 -4.12 10.10 -24.41
CA ILE A 4 -4.05 9.16 -23.28
C ILE A 4 -4.76 9.81 -22.09
N LEU A 5 -5.80 9.17 -21.53
CA LEU A 5 -6.41 9.62 -20.27
C LEU A 5 -5.75 8.88 -19.10
N ILE A 6 -5.24 9.61 -18.12
CA ILE A 6 -4.75 9.07 -16.84
C ILE A 6 -5.75 9.46 -15.75
N THR A 7 -6.27 8.49 -15.01
CA THR A 7 -7.15 8.76 -13.86
C THR A 7 -6.35 8.80 -12.56
N ASN A 8 -6.85 9.51 -11.54
CA ASN A 8 -6.35 9.44 -10.16
C ASN A 8 -7.47 9.87 -9.19
N ILE A 9 -7.53 9.32 -7.97
CA ILE A 9 -8.56 9.61 -6.96
C ILE A 9 -8.41 11.00 -6.37
N GLN A 10 -7.19 11.53 -6.36
CA GLN A 10 -6.91 12.90 -5.91
C GLN A 10 -5.59 13.39 -6.51
N LEU A 11 -5.43 14.70 -6.61
CA LEU A 11 -4.20 15.42 -7.00
C LEU A 11 -3.91 16.61 -6.07
N CYS A 12 -4.62 16.67 -4.94
CA CYS A 12 -4.44 17.67 -3.89
C CYS A 12 -3.34 17.30 -2.89
N MET A 13 -2.96 16.02 -2.82
CA MET A 13 -1.91 15.50 -1.95
C MET A 13 -0.65 15.13 -2.73
N ARG A 14 0.46 14.91 -2.01
CA ARG A 14 1.75 14.52 -2.58
C ARG A 14 2.19 13.13 -2.13
N THR A 15 1.40 12.14 -2.51
CA THR A 15 1.63 10.72 -2.26
C THR A 15 2.15 10.02 -3.52
N GLY A 16 2.37 8.70 -3.44
CA GLY A 16 3.02 7.94 -4.51
C GLY A 16 2.28 8.00 -5.84
N THR A 17 0.97 7.82 -5.85
CA THR A 17 0.19 7.72 -7.10
C THR A 17 0.02 9.07 -7.78
N GLU A 18 -0.11 10.17 -7.05
CA GLU A 18 -0.17 11.52 -7.65
C GLU A 18 1.16 11.87 -8.35
N ILE A 19 2.29 11.53 -7.71
CA ILE A 19 3.61 11.70 -8.33
C ILE A 19 3.76 10.81 -9.56
N VAL A 20 3.31 9.55 -9.52
CA VAL A 20 3.33 8.67 -10.71
C VAL A 20 2.46 9.25 -11.82
N THR A 21 1.25 9.73 -11.53
CA THR A 21 0.39 10.40 -12.51
C THR A 21 1.09 11.58 -13.17
N ARG A 22 1.74 12.43 -12.37
CA ARG A 22 2.52 13.57 -12.89
C ARG A 22 3.68 13.13 -13.79
N ASP A 23 4.49 12.18 -13.33
CA ASP A 23 5.68 11.70 -14.05
C ASP A 23 5.29 11.04 -15.37
N LEU A 24 4.23 10.22 -15.37
CA LEU A 24 3.69 9.60 -16.58
C LEU A 24 3.12 10.65 -17.53
N ALA A 25 2.35 11.62 -17.03
CA ALA A 25 1.79 12.68 -17.88
C ALA A 25 2.92 13.48 -18.56
N ARG A 26 3.89 13.99 -17.81
CA ARG A 26 5.02 14.73 -18.39
C ARG A 26 5.88 13.86 -19.31
N GLY A 27 6.11 12.61 -18.93
CA GLY A 27 6.87 11.64 -19.73
C GLY A 27 6.20 11.29 -21.05
N PHE A 28 4.88 11.09 -21.08
CA PHE A 28 4.17 10.86 -22.33
C PHE A 28 4.14 12.11 -23.21
N GLN A 29 4.00 13.30 -22.62
CA GLN A 29 4.07 14.57 -23.35
C GLN A 29 5.45 14.74 -24.03
N SER A 30 6.55 14.44 -23.36
CA SER A 30 7.90 14.54 -23.94
C SER A 30 8.14 13.54 -25.08
N LEU A 31 7.42 12.42 -25.10
CA LEU A 31 7.38 11.44 -26.20
C LEU A 31 6.38 11.80 -27.31
N GLY A 32 5.91 13.05 -27.36
CA GLY A 32 4.99 13.57 -28.39
C GLY A 32 3.56 13.03 -28.28
N LYS A 33 3.18 12.46 -27.14
CA LYS A 33 1.79 12.09 -26.85
C LYS A 33 1.05 13.30 -26.26
N GLN A 34 -0.27 13.18 -26.19
CA GLN A 34 -1.17 14.18 -25.64
C GLN A 34 -1.89 13.57 -24.44
N PRO A 35 -1.24 13.52 -23.27
CA PRO A 35 -1.87 13.06 -22.05
C PRO A 35 -2.93 14.07 -21.59
N MET A 36 -3.94 13.56 -20.91
CA MET A 36 -4.94 14.33 -20.19
C MET A 36 -5.18 13.63 -18.87
N VAL A 37 -5.46 14.38 -17.81
CA VAL A 37 -5.59 13.83 -16.46
C VAL A 37 -6.97 14.13 -15.90
N TYR A 38 -7.59 13.12 -15.29
CA TYR A 38 -8.84 13.26 -14.56
C TYR A 38 -8.64 12.94 -13.07
N SER A 39 -9.14 13.80 -12.19
CA SER A 39 -9.23 13.51 -10.76
C SER A 39 -10.36 14.30 -10.09
N PRO A 40 -11.18 13.69 -9.22
CA PRO A 40 -12.28 14.39 -8.55
C PRO A 40 -11.81 15.40 -7.50
N SER A 41 -10.53 15.37 -7.10
CA SER A 41 -9.95 16.34 -6.16
C SER A 41 -8.67 16.92 -6.75
N LEU A 42 -8.68 18.21 -7.08
CA LEU A 42 -7.52 18.91 -7.65
C LEU A 42 -6.75 19.68 -6.58
N GLY A 43 -5.46 19.93 -6.82
CA GLY A 43 -4.63 20.82 -6.00
C GLY A 43 -3.22 20.91 -6.55
N ALA A 44 -2.20 21.01 -5.69
CA ALA A 44 -0.85 21.37 -6.09
C ALA A 44 -0.25 20.49 -7.22
N ILE A 45 -0.53 19.18 -7.24
CA ILE A 45 -0.04 18.31 -8.31
C ILE A 45 -0.82 18.53 -9.62
N ALA A 46 -2.11 18.80 -9.54
CA ALA A 46 -2.91 19.18 -10.71
C ALA A 46 -2.39 20.50 -11.32
N GLU A 47 -2.05 21.48 -10.50
CA GLU A 47 -1.45 22.76 -10.94
C GLU A 47 -0.07 22.55 -11.59
N GLU A 48 0.77 21.67 -11.04
CA GLU A 48 2.08 21.33 -11.61
C GLU A 48 1.97 20.66 -12.99
N ILE A 49 0.96 19.80 -13.18
CA ILE A 49 0.66 19.14 -14.46
C ILE A 49 0.08 20.16 -15.44
N ALA A 50 -0.91 20.95 -15.02
CA ALA A 50 -1.55 21.99 -15.83
C ALA A 50 -0.56 23.07 -16.29
N GLY A 51 0.37 23.47 -15.42
CA GLY A 51 1.44 24.42 -15.74
C GLY A 51 2.43 23.91 -16.80
N ALA A 52 2.47 22.59 -17.05
CA ALA A 52 3.20 22.00 -18.17
C ALA A 52 2.37 21.97 -19.48
N GLY A 53 1.18 22.60 -19.50
CA GLY A 53 0.28 22.61 -20.64
C GLY A 53 -0.49 21.29 -20.84
N ILE A 54 -0.56 20.43 -19.83
CA ILE A 54 -1.30 19.16 -19.87
C ILE A 54 -2.70 19.40 -19.28
N PRO A 55 -3.79 19.09 -20.00
CA PRO A 55 -5.14 19.24 -19.47
C PRO A 55 -5.36 18.40 -18.20
N VAL A 56 -5.85 19.04 -17.13
CA VAL A 56 -6.28 18.38 -15.89
C VAL A 56 -7.70 18.83 -15.56
N VAL A 57 -8.61 17.89 -15.35
CA VAL A 57 -10.04 18.17 -15.11
C VAL A 57 -10.59 17.36 -13.94
N ASP A 58 -11.59 17.91 -13.26
CA ASP A 58 -12.39 17.25 -12.23
C ASP A 58 -13.74 16.72 -12.75
N ARG A 59 -14.08 17.03 -14.01
CA ARG A 59 -15.23 16.50 -14.73
C ARG A 59 -14.77 15.93 -16.07
N LEU A 60 -15.08 14.66 -16.32
CA LEU A 60 -14.71 13.96 -17.56
C LEU A 60 -15.29 14.63 -18.82
N THR A 61 -16.40 15.36 -18.69
CA THR A 61 -17.03 16.12 -19.79
C THR A 61 -16.17 17.30 -20.28
N ASP A 62 -15.21 17.75 -19.47
CA ASP A 62 -14.40 18.93 -19.76
C ASP A 62 -13.09 18.55 -20.46
N LEU A 63 -12.88 17.26 -20.76
CA LEU A 63 -11.71 16.79 -21.50
C LEU A 63 -11.71 17.35 -22.93
N PRO A 64 -10.58 17.87 -23.43
CA PRO A 64 -10.51 18.53 -24.74
C PRO A 64 -10.57 17.55 -25.92
N ALA A 65 -10.44 16.26 -25.68
CA ALA A 65 -10.50 15.22 -26.70
C ALA A 65 -10.96 13.88 -26.12
N VAL A 66 -11.48 13.02 -27.00
CA VAL A 66 -11.79 11.63 -26.67
C VAL A 66 -10.47 10.83 -26.52
N PRO A 67 -10.24 10.13 -25.40
CA PRO A 67 -9.04 9.33 -25.22
C PRO A 67 -9.03 8.10 -26.13
N GLN A 68 -7.84 7.73 -26.62
CA GLN A 68 -7.66 6.48 -27.37
C GLN A 68 -7.34 5.30 -26.45
N ILE A 69 -6.92 5.58 -25.22
CA ILE A 69 -6.67 4.60 -24.16
C ILE A 69 -6.90 5.28 -22.81
N ILE A 70 -7.44 4.53 -21.86
CA ILE A 70 -7.54 4.93 -20.45
C ILE A 70 -6.45 4.18 -19.67
N HIS A 71 -5.54 4.92 -19.06
CA HIS A 71 -4.64 4.44 -18.02
C HIS A 71 -5.34 4.63 -16.67
N GLY A 72 -5.95 3.56 -16.19
CA GLY A 72 -6.71 3.56 -14.95
C GLY A 72 -5.83 3.48 -13.71
N HIS A 73 -5.73 4.56 -12.94
CA HIS A 73 -5.45 4.45 -11.50
C HIS A 73 -6.76 4.52 -10.73
N HIS A 74 -6.83 3.71 -9.67
CA HIS A 74 -7.92 3.64 -8.71
C HIS A 74 -9.27 3.23 -9.31
N HIS A 75 -10.06 2.52 -8.52
CA HIS A 75 -11.21 1.73 -8.94
C HIS A 75 -12.33 2.60 -9.53
N VAL A 76 -12.80 3.57 -8.75
CA VAL A 76 -13.99 4.37 -9.08
C VAL A 76 -13.69 5.26 -10.28
N GLU A 77 -12.53 5.91 -10.30
CA GLU A 77 -12.16 6.86 -11.35
C GLU A 77 -11.95 6.14 -12.68
N THR A 78 -11.38 4.93 -12.66
CA THR A 78 -11.27 4.09 -13.85
C THR A 78 -12.65 3.72 -14.41
N LEU A 79 -13.60 3.33 -13.56
CA LEU A 79 -14.96 3.00 -14.00
C LEU A 79 -15.74 4.22 -14.52
N MET A 80 -15.56 5.39 -13.89
CA MET A 80 -16.14 6.65 -14.38
C MET A 80 -15.62 7.01 -15.78
N ALA A 81 -14.30 6.90 -16.00
CA ALA A 81 -13.69 7.14 -17.30
C ALA A 81 -14.19 6.15 -18.35
N LEU A 82 -14.29 4.86 -18.01
CA LEU A 82 -14.86 3.85 -18.88
C LEU A 82 -16.32 4.18 -19.25
N HIS A 83 -17.13 4.61 -18.29
CA HIS A 83 -18.52 5.00 -18.54
C HIS A 83 -18.63 6.22 -19.46
N ALA A 84 -17.84 7.26 -19.22
CA ALA A 84 -17.84 8.48 -20.03
C ALA A 84 -17.34 8.26 -21.46
N PHE A 85 -16.42 7.31 -21.67
CA PHE A 85 -15.83 7.01 -22.97
C PHE A 85 -16.08 5.55 -23.36
N PRO A 86 -17.28 5.21 -23.88
CA PRO A 86 -17.72 3.82 -24.05
C PRO A 86 -16.91 3.02 -25.09
N THR A 87 -16.17 3.68 -25.98
CA THR A 87 -15.36 3.05 -27.03
C THR A 87 -13.88 2.94 -26.68
N ALA A 88 -13.40 3.67 -25.68
CA ALA A 88 -11.99 3.65 -25.33
C ALA A 88 -11.61 2.34 -24.61
N PRO A 89 -10.56 1.61 -25.05
CA PRO A 89 -9.97 0.53 -24.27
C PRO A 89 -9.30 1.08 -23.01
N ALA A 90 -8.99 0.21 -22.06
CA ALA A 90 -8.34 0.61 -20.82
C ALA A 90 -7.33 -0.44 -20.32
N ILE A 91 -6.37 0.03 -19.54
CA ILE A 91 -5.60 -0.79 -18.60
C ILE A 91 -5.89 -0.32 -17.17
N PHE A 92 -5.64 -1.19 -16.19
CA PHE A 92 -5.71 -0.82 -14.78
C PHE A 92 -4.36 -1.05 -14.10
N VAL A 93 -3.91 -0.11 -13.27
CA VAL A 93 -2.68 -0.23 -12.50
C VAL A 93 -3.00 -0.33 -11.02
N CYS A 94 -2.57 -1.43 -10.40
CA CYS A 94 -2.66 -1.69 -8.96
C CYS A 94 -1.39 -1.17 -8.29
N HIS A 95 -1.51 -0.11 -7.49
CA HIS A 95 -0.39 0.56 -6.81
C HIS A 95 -0.20 0.10 -5.36
N ASP A 96 -1.27 -0.34 -4.70
CA ASP A 96 -1.25 -0.76 -3.31
C ASP A 96 -1.95 -2.11 -3.10
N ARG A 97 -1.38 -2.92 -2.19
CA ARG A 97 -1.86 -4.25 -1.83
C ARG A 97 -3.19 -4.26 -1.06
N THR A 98 -3.44 -3.21 -0.29
CA THR A 98 -4.44 -3.17 0.78
C THR A 98 -5.45 -2.03 0.64
N ALA A 99 -5.10 -0.95 -0.05
CA ALA A 99 -5.97 0.20 -0.22
C ALA A 99 -7.24 -0.19 -0.96
N TRP A 100 -8.40 0.15 -0.40
CA TRP A 100 -9.71 -0.23 -0.97
C TRP A 100 -9.90 0.33 -2.38
N HIS A 101 -9.43 1.55 -2.62
CA HIS A 101 -9.54 2.24 -3.89
C HIS A 101 -8.63 1.64 -4.97
N ASP A 102 -7.68 0.77 -4.61
CA ASP A 102 -6.84 0.03 -5.58
C ASP A 102 -7.34 -1.40 -5.85
N TYR A 103 -8.49 -1.80 -5.29
CA TYR A 103 -9.08 -3.08 -5.66
C TYR A 103 -9.44 -3.06 -7.16
N PRO A 104 -8.96 -4.02 -7.97
CA PRO A 104 -9.09 -3.92 -9.43
C PRO A 104 -10.56 -4.05 -9.87
N PRO A 105 -11.07 -3.10 -10.68
CA PRO A 105 -12.39 -3.24 -11.30
C PRO A 105 -12.34 -4.32 -12.37
N VAL A 106 -13.46 -5.02 -12.53
CA VAL A 106 -13.65 -6.01 -13.59
C VAL A 106 -14.50 -5.40 -14.70
N HIS A 107 -13.92 -5.30 -15.89
CA HIS A 107 -14.59 -4.68 -17.03
C HIS A 107 -14.06 -5.29 -18.35
N PRO A 108 -14.90 -5.76 -19.28
CA PRO A 108 -14.57 -6.17 -20.65
C PRO A 108 -13.68 -5.30 -21.54
N ARG A 109 -13.44 -4.05 -21.15
CA ARG A 109 -12.46 -3.17 -21.80
C ARG A 109 -11.13 -3.06 -21.04
N LEU A 110 -11.05 -3.65 -19.84
CA LEU A 110 -9.86 -3.87 -19.03
C LEU A 110 -9.37 -5.30 -19.25
N ARG A 111 -8.50 -5.46 -20.26
CA ARG A 111 -7.88 -6.75 -20.59
C ARG A 111 -6.49 -6.92 -20.00
N THR A 112 -5.87 -5.82 -19.62
CA THR A 112 -4.52 -5.81 -19.06
C THR A 112 -4.53 -5.10 -17.73
N TYR A 113 -3.98 -5.77 -16.73
CA TYR A 113 -3.79 -5.27 -15.39
C TYR A 113 -2.30 -5.19 -15.12
N VAL A 114 -1.86 -4.10 -14.50
CA VAL A 114 -0.46 -3.87 -14.19
C VAL A 114 -0.30 -3.87 -12.68
N ALA A 115 0.60 -4.70 -12.18
CA ALA A 115 1.08 -4.63 -10.81
C ALA A 115 2.39 -3.85 -10.75
N VAL A 116 2.54 -2.98 -9.75
CA VAL A 116 3.80 -2.24 -9.54
C VAL A 116 4.87 -3.05 -8.79
N ASP A 117 4.50 -4.22 -8.27
CA ASP A 117 5.39 -5.19 -7.62
C ASP A 117 4.70 -6.56 -7.47
N PHE A 118 5.42 -7.51 -6.87
CA PHE A 118 4.89 -8.85 -6.63
C PHE A 118 3.76 -8.87 -5.61
N ASN A 119 3.74 -7.93 -4.66
CA ASN A 119 2.67 -7.80 -3.68
C ASN A 119 1.35 -7.41 -4.38
N CYS A 120 1.40 -6.41 -5.25
CA CYS A 120 0.26 -6.00 -6.07
C CYS A 120 -0.14 -7.09 -7.06
N ARG A 121 0.81 -7.89 -7.57
CA ARG A 121 0.50 -9.06 -8.40
C ARG A 121 -0.29 -10.10 -7.63
N GLU A 122 0.11 -10.44 -6.40
CA GLU A 122 -0.64 -11.34 -5.52
C GLU A 122 -2.08 -10.82 -5.34
N ARG A 123 -2.28 -9.51 -5.13
CA ARG A 123 -3.63 -8.93 -5.07
C ARG A 123 -4.44 -9.20 -6.33
N LEU A 124 -3.86 -8.94 -7.49
CA LEU A 124 -4.56 -9.12 -8.77
C LEU A 124 -4.91 -10.58 -9.02
N VAL A 125 -3.96 -11.49 -8.82
CA VAL A 125 -4.11 -12.91 -9.18
C VAL A 125 -4.85 -13.70 -8.10
N GLU A 126 -4.46 -13.55 -6.84
CA GLU A 126 -4.89 -14.44 -5.76
C GLU A 126 -6.16 -13.94 -5.06
N GLU A 127 -6.36 -12.61 -4.96
CA GLU A 127 -7.55 -12.06 -4.30
C GLU A 127 -8.62 -11.60 -5.27
N ALA A 128 -8.21 -10.93 -6.34
CA ALA A 128 -9.13 -10.46 -7.37
C ALA A 128 -9.35 -11.50 -8.48
N PHE A 129 -8.61 -12.61 -8.46
CA PHE A 129 -8.77 -13.74 -9.37
C PHE A 129 -8.75 -13.27 -10.84
N ILE A 130 -7.82 -12.37 -11.15
CA ILE A 130 -7.50 -11.95 -12.50
C ILE A 130 -6.57 -13.01 -13.09
N GLY A 131 -6.87 -13.49 -14.29
CA GLY A 131 -6.04 -14.47 -14.98
C GLY A 131 -4.60 -13.97 -15.12
N GLU A 132 -3.62 -14.84 -14.83
CA GLU A 132 -2.20 -14.48 -14.83
C GLU A 132 -1.76 -13.94 -16.21
N GLU A 133 -2.36 -14.44 -17.28
CA GLU A 133 -2.14 -14.01 -18.66
C GLU A 133 -2.54 -12.55 -18.89
N CYS A 134 -3.46 -12.01 -18.08
CA CYS A 134 -3.92 -10.63 -18.13
C CYS A 134 -3.04 -9.69 -17.29
N VAL A 135 -2.14 -10.22 -16.44
CA VAL A 135 -1.34 -9.41 -15.52
C VAL A 135 0.06 -9.16 -16.09
N ARG A 136 0.55 -7.93 -15.95
CA ARG A 136 1.92 -7.50 -16.26
C ARG A 136 2.52 -6.85 -15.03
N ILE A 137 3.84 -6.89 -14.90
CA ILE A 137 4.56 -6.20 -13.83
C ILE A 137 5.35 -5.05 -14.43
N ILE A 138 5.03 -3.83 -14.02
CA ILE A 138 5.80 -2.63 -14.37
C ILE A 138 6.17 -1.95 -13.05
N PRO A 139 7.41 -2.13 -12.57
CA PRO A 139 7.83 -1.57 -11.29
C PRO A 139 7.75 -0.05 -11.27
N ASN A 140 7.65 0.51 -10.06
CA ASN A 140 7.87 1.94 -9.88
C ASN A 140 9.27 2.36 -10.35
N VAL A 141 9.33 3.56 -10.89
CA VAL A 141 10.49 4.18 -11.53
C VAL A 141 10.76 5.57 -10.98
N VAL A 142 11.93 6.10 -11.31
CA VAL A 142 12.41 7.43 -10.93
C VAL A 142 12.74 8.21 -12.19
N ASP A 143 12.36 9.49 -12.20
CA ASP A 143 12.86 10.43 -13.20
C ASP A 143 14.33 10.76 -12.94
N LEU A 144 15.23 10.08 -13.65
CA LEU A 144 16.68 10.23 -13.49
C LEU A 144 17.22 11.58 -14.00
N ALA A 145 16.44 12.32 -14.80
CA ALA A 145 16.80 13.68 -15.19
C ALA A 145 16.57 14.67 -14.03
N ARG A 146 15.55 14.38 -13.21
CA ARG A 146 15.23 15.12 -11.98
C ARG A 146 16.12 14.70 -10.81
N PHE A 147 16.24 13.40 -10.53
CA PHE A 147 17.08 12.86 -9.44
C PHE A 147 18.50 12.58 -9.93
N ARG A 148 19.35 13.61 -9.88
CA ARG A 148 20.76 13.56 -10.30
C ARG A 148 21.63 12.88 -9.25
N SER A 149 22.69 12.21 -9.70
CA SER A 149 23.67 11.60 -8.80
C SER A 149 24.36 12.64 -7.93
N ARG A 150 24.49 12.35 -6.63
CA ARG A 150 25.30 13.10 -5.69
C ARG A 150 26.80 12.84 -5.87
N THR A 151 27.62 13.63 -5.19
CA THR A 151 29.05 13.33 -5.02
C THR A 151 29.25 12.02 -4.25
N PRO A 152 30.43 11.36 -4.33
CA PRO A 152 30.66 10.10 -3.64
C PRO A 152 30.31 10.11 -2.13
N LEU A 153 29.89 8.96 -1.62
CA LEU A 153 29.58 8.75 -0.20
C LEU A 153 30.84 8.87 0.67
N PRO A 154 30.77 9.49 1.86
CA PRO A 154 31.91 9.55 2.78
C PRO A 154 32.22 8.17 3.37
N LYS A 155 33.46 7.98 3.83
CA LYS A 155 33.91 6.72 4.48
C LYS A 155 33.10 6.34 5.71
N LYS A 156 32.53 7.32 6.40
CA LYS A 156 31.60 7.13 7.52
C LYS A 156 30.40 8.06 7.31
N PRO A 157 29.17 7.59 7.53
CA PRO A 157 28.00 8.44 7.39
C PRO A 157 28.02 9.51 8.50
N ALA A 158 27.59 10.73 8.17
CA ALA A 158 27.47 11.82 9.14
C ALA A 158 26.05 12.41 9.17
N ARG A 159 25.36 12.40 8.01
CA ARG A 159 24.01 12.93 7.86
C ARG A 159 23.03 11.85 7.44
N ALA A 160 22.01 11.66 8.27
CA ALA A 160 20.90 10.78 8.02
C ALA A 160 19.60 11.55 7.74
N LEU A 161 18.70 10.94 6.98
CA LEU A 161 17.36 11.46 6.73
C LEU A 161 16.32 10.37 6.94
N VAL A 162 15.27 10.66 7.71
CA VAL A 162 14.02 9.89 7.64
C VAL A 162 13.15 10.51 6.56
N PHE A 163 12.92 9.78 5.47
CA PHE A 163 12.17 10.24 4.31
C PHE A 163 10.86 9.46 4.16
N SER A 164 9.79 9.97 4.74
CA SER A 164 8.48 9.31 4.77
C SER A 164 7.37 10.27 5.16
N ASN A 165 6.29 10.33 4.35
CA ASN A 165 5.09 11.08 4.71
C ASN A 165 4.36 10.52 5.94
N TYR A 166 4.65 9.29 6.33
CA TYR A 166 4.05 8.58 7.47
C TYR A 166 4.96 8.60 8.71
N ALA A 167 6.05 9.37 8.68
CA ALA A 167 6.84 9.64 9.87
C ALA A 167 6.10 10.66 10.72
N GLU A 168 5.77 10.29 11.96
CA GLU A 168 5.11 11.11 12.96
C GLU A 168 5.90 10.98 14.27
N PRO A 169 5.90 12.00 15.16
CA PRO A 169 6.54 11.88 16.47
C PRO A 169 6.02 10.67 17.24
N GLY A 170 6.92 9.88 17.84
CA GLY A 170 6.58 8.63 18.51
C GLY A 170 6.79 7.37 17.65
N GLY A 171 6.85 6.23 18.32
CA GLY A 171 6.96 4.92 17.66
C GLY A 171 8.28 4.74 16.91
N TRP A 172 8.21 4.41 15.62
CA TRP A 172 9.38 4.04 14.83
C TRP A 172 10.33 5.21 14.53
N LEU A 173 9.81 6.43 14.42
CA LEU A 173 10.62 7.62 14.16
C LEU A 173 11.59 7.85 15.31
N ASP A 174 11.09 7.84 16.55
CA ASP A 174 11.88 8.01 17.76
C ASP A 174 12.95 6.92 17.88
N THR A 175 12.62 5.67 17.53
CA THR A 175 13.58 4.56 17.53
C THR A 175 14.73 4.79 16.54
N VAL A 176 14.43 5.29 15.33
CA VAL A 176 15.46 5.65 14.34
C VAL A 176 16.30 6.82 14.84
N GLN A 177 15.69 7.85 15.42
CA GLN A 177 16.40 9.01 15.95
C GLN A 177 17.30 8.63 17.13
N ALA A 178 16.84 7.77 18.03
CA ALA A 178 17.61 7.25 19.14
C ALA A 178 18.84 6.46 18.66
N ALA A 179 18.67 5.57 17.66
CA ALA A 179 19.78 4.85 17.06
C ALA A 179 20.80 5.79 16.39
N CYS A 180 20.33 6.77 15.61
CA CYS A 180 21.20 7.77 15.00
C CYS A 180 21.98 8.58 16.04
N THR A 181 21.32 8.97 17.14
CA THR A 181 21.96 9.70 18.23
C THR A 181 23.08 8.89 18.88
N GLN A 182 22.86 7.60 19.12
CA GLN A 182 23.89 6.71 19.68
C GLN A 182 25.08 6.50 18.73
N GLU A 183 24.85 6.58 17.41
CA GLU A 183 25.89 6.48 16.39
C GLU A 183 26.47 7.84 15.97
N SER A 184 26.15 8.92 16.70
CA SER A 184 26.62 10.28 16.41
C SER A 184 26.25 10.79 15.00
N LEU A 185 25.11 10.34 14.46
CA LEU A 185 24.56 10.77 13.18
C LEU A 185 23.56 11.92 13.36
N ALA A 186 23.76 13.01 12.62
CA ALA A 186 22.75 14.07 12.54
C ALA A 186 21.57 13.58 11.69
N VAL A 187 20.37 13.54 12.26
CA VAL A 187 19.17 13.02 11.58
C VAL A 187 18.15 14.12 11.33
N ASP A 188 17.82 14.34 10.06
CA ASP A 188 16.71 15.18 9.64
C ASP A 188 15.46 14.31 9.34
N VAL A 189 14.29 14.95 9.28
CA VAL A 189 13.03 14.29 8.92
C VAL A 189 12.33 15.11 7.85
N ILE A 190 11.94 14.46 6.75
CA ILE A 190 11.16 15.04 5.68
C ILE A 190 9.93 14.17 5.44
N GLY A 191 8.75 14.78 5.60
CA GLY A 191 7.47 14.11 5.43
C GLY A 191 6.29 14.89 6.00
N SER A 192 5.10 14.67 5.43
CA SER A 192 3.86 15.32 5.85
C SER A 192 3.51 15.08 7.32
N GLY A 193 3.72 13.88 7.88
CA GLY A 193 3.41 13.58 9.29
C GLY A 193 4.21 14.38 10.33
N THR A 194 5.27 15.09 9.92
CA THR A 194 6.01 16.03 10.77
C THR A 194 5.86 17.49 10.34
N ASN A 195 4.93 17.80 9.42
CA ASN A 195 4.78 19.11 8.78
C ASN A 195 6.08 19.62 8.11
N ARG A 196 6.96 18.71 7.68
CA ARG A 196 8.24 19.01 6.98
C ARG A 196 8.27 18.39 5.58
N GLY A 197 7.15 18.39 4.88
CA GLY A 197 7.09 17.92 3.50
C GLY A 197 7.94 18.79 2.55
N THR A 198 8.44 18.21 1.46
CA THR A 198 9.18 18.95 0.42
C THR A 198 8.57 18.73 -0.96
N HIS A 199 8.56 19.81 -1.76
CA HIS A 199 8.17 19.77 -3.17
C HIS A 199 9.35 19.45 -4.10
N VAL A 200 10.58 19.56 -3.61
CA VAL A 200 11.82 19.40 -4.39
C VAL A 200 12.78 18.39 -3.72
N PRO A 201 12.35 17.12 -3.47
CA PRO A 201 13.22 16.11 -2.86
C PRO A 201 14.55 15.92 -3.61
N GLU A 202 14.55 16.10 -4.93
CA GLU A 202 15.71 16.06 -5.81
C GLU A 202 16.82 17.07 -5.46
N GLU A 203 16.48 18.21 -4.84
CA GLU A 203 17.46 19.23 -4.43
C GLU A 203 18.03 18.97 -3.02
N VAL A 204 17.41 18.04 -2.29
CA VAL A 204 17.65 17.85 -0.85
C VAL A 204 18.30 16.51 -0.57
N LEU A 205 17.90 15.43 -1.25
CA LEU A 205 18.39 14.08 -1.01
C LEU A 205 19.91 13.96 -1.11
N GLY A 206 20.54 14.67 -2.06
CA GLY A 206 22.00 14.61 -2.25
C GLY A 206 22.83 15.07 -1.05
N LYS A 207 22.22 15.74 -0.07
CA LYS A 207 22.86 16.24 1.16
C LYS A 207 22.99 15.17 2.25
N TYR A 208 22.44 13.98 2.04
CA TYR A 208 22.42 12.90 3.04
C TYR A 208 23.24 11.70 2.58
N ASP A 209 23.83 11.01 3.55
CA ASP A 209 24.64 9.82 3.34
C ASP A 209 23.80 8.55 3.52
N LEU A 210 22.92 8.57 4.52
CA LEU A 210 22.05 7.47 4.90
C LEU A 210 20.58 7.92 4.94
N VAL A 211 19.69 7.17 4.32
CA VAL A 211 18.24 7.47 4.32
C VAL A 211 17.45 6.30 4.87
N PHE A 212 16.50 6.58 5.76
CA PHE A 212 15.53 5.64 6.28
C PHE A 212 14.19 5.88 5.59
N GLY A 213 13.68 4.88 4.89
CA GLY A 213 12.42 4.99 4.15
C GLY A 213 12.11 3.73 3.35
N LYS A 214 10.98 3.73 2.64
CA LYS A 214 10.54 2.57 1.84
C LYS A 214 9.95 2.99 0.51
N GLY A 215 9.67 2.01 -0.36
CA GLY A 215 8.91 2.24 -1.57
C GLY A 215 9.59 3.25 -2.48
N ARG A 216 8.79 4.20 -2.98
CA ARG A 216 9.27 5.28 -3.85
C ARG A 216 10.30 6.20 -3.18
N CYS A 217 10.13 6.53 -1.89
CA CYS A 217 11.09 7.38 -1.16
C CYS A 217 12.49 6.72 -1.13
N ALA A 218 12.53 5.41 -0.87
CA ALA A 218 13.77 4.65 -0.93
C ALA A 218 14.37 4.63 -2.35
N LEU A 219 13.53 4.43 -3.37
CA LEU A 219 13.98 4.38 -4.76
C LEU A 219 14.60 5.71 -5.23
N GLU A 220 13.97 6.84 -4.89
CA GLU A 220 14.47 8.19 -5.19
C GLU A 220 15.80 8.49 -4.48
N ALA A 221 15.94 8.08 -3.20
CA ALA A 221 17.19 8.21 -2.45
C ALA A 221 18.32 7.36 -3.03
N LEU A 222 18.05 6.09 -3.37
CA LEU A 222 19.03 5.20 -4.01
C LEU A 222 19.46 5.73 -5.38
N ALA A 223 18.53 6.22 -6.21
CA ALA A 223 18.83 6.80 -7.52
C ALA A 223 19.68 8.07 -7.43
N THR A 224 19.52 8.83 -6.33
CA THR A 224 20.35 10.00 -6.02
C THR A 224 21.76 9.59 -5.57
N GLY A 225 21.91 8.41 -4.95
CA GLY A 225 23.20 7.87 -4.50
C GLY A 225 23.39 7.85 -2.98
N CYS A 226 22.29 7.89 -2.21
CA CYS A 226 22.33 7.69 -0.77
C CYS A 226 22.33 6.18 -0.45
N SER A 227 22.96 5.77 0.65
CA SER A 227 22.71 4.46 1.25
C SER A 227 21.33 4.46 1.89
N VAL A 228 20.57 3.36 1.80
CA VAL A 228 19.18 3.32 2.29
C VAL A 228 18.92 2.12 3.18
N VAL A 229 18.31 2.36 4.33
CA VAL A 229 17.74 1.33 5.22
C VAL A 229 16.23 1.32 5.05
N ILE A 230 15.69 0.15 4.68
CA ILE A 230 14.26 -0.04 4.46
C ILE A 230 13.56 -0.30 5.80
N CYS A 231 12.75 0.67 6.25
CA CYS A 231 11.98 0.58 7.48
C CYS A 231 10.78 1.54 7.50
N ASP A 232 9.77 1.23 8.32
CA ASP A 232 8.68 2.13 8.72
C ASP A 232 8.01 1.62 10.02
N SER A 233 6.80 2.10 10.32
CA SER A 233 5.99 1.65 11.47
C SER A 233 5.64 0.15 11.51
N ARG A 234 5.77 -0.57 10.40
CA ARG A 234 5.54 -2.02 10.27
C ARG A 234 6.77 -2.85 10.63
N GLY A 235 7.97 -2.27 10.57
CA GLY A 235 9.20 -2.98 10.94
C GLY A 235 10.44 -2.54 10.16
N LEU A 236 11.44 -3.40 10.18
CA LEU A 236 12.74 -3.23 9.55
C LEU A 236 12.99 -4.36 8.55
N ALA A 237 13.44 -4.03 7.34
CA ALA A 237 14.02 -5.01 6.42
C ALA A 237 15.56 -5.01 6.52
N GLY A 238 16.16 -3.81 6.46
CA GLY A 238 17.61 -3.60 6.59
C GLY A 238 18.19 -2.70 5.51
N LEU A 239 19.52 -2.58 5.52
CA LEU A 239 20.30 -1.85 4.54
C LEU A 239 20.18 -2.51 3.15
N VAL A 240 19.86 -1.69 2.14
CA VAL A 240 19.91 -2.11 0.74
C VAL A 240 21.37 -2.22 0.34
N THR A 241 21.75 -3.40 -0.16
CA THR A 241 23.13 -3.71 -0.59
C THR A 241 23.11 -4.41 -1.95
N THR A 242 24.27 -4.51 -2.62
CA THR A 242 24.38 -5.25 -3.90
C THR A 242 23.88 -6.70 -3.81
N LYS A 243 23.93 -7.29 -2.61
CA LYS A 243 23.47 -8.65 -2.32
C LYS A 243 21.95 -8.81 -2.36
N ASN A 244 21.19 -7.76 -2.07
CA ASN A 244 19.73 -7.85 -1.90
C ASN A 244 18.92 -6.96 -2.85
N VAL A 245 19.51 -5.89 -3.42
CA VAL A 245 18.79 -4.88 -4.18
C VAL A 245 17.98 -5.47 -5.34
N ARG A 246 18.54 -6.44 -6.07
CA ARG A 246 17.86 -7.09 -7.20
C ARG A 246 16.56 -7.76 -6.76
N ALA A 247 16.62 -8.61 -5.73
CA ALA A 247 15.44 -9.31 -5.22
C ALA A 247 14.46 -8.35 -4.54
N TRP A 248 14.95 -7.33 -3.84
CA TRP A 248 14.10 -6.37 -3.14
C TRP A 248 13.36 -5.41 -4.08
N ARG A 249 13.86 -5.23 -5.32
CA ARG A 249 13.15 -4.45 -6.35
C ARG A 249 11.87 -5.10 -6.81
N ASP A 250 11.78 -6.43 -6.83
CA ASP A 250 10.56 -7.18 -7.15
C ASP A 250 9.43 -6.89 -6.14
N TRP A 251 9.79 -6.45 -4.94
CA TRP A 251 8.88 -6.09 -3.85
C TRP A 251 8.83 -4.58 -3.60
N ASN A 252 9.22 -3.77 -4.60
CA ASN A 252 9.20 -2.31 -4.58
C ASN A 252 9.96 -1.67 -3.40
N LEU A 253 10.97 -2.36 -2.82
CA LEU A 253 11.61 -1.89 -1.58
C LEU A 253 10.57 -1.60 -0.48
N GLY A 254 9.48 -2.38 -0.50
CA GLY A 254 8.22 -2.08 0.16
C GLY A 254 7.98 -2.94 1.39
N ALA A 255 6.73 -2.94 1.85
CA ALA A 255 6.44 -3.43 3.19
C ALA A 255 6.58 -4.92 3.43
N ARG A 256 6.52 -5.73 2.36
CA ARG A 256 6.70 -7.18 2.46
C ARG A 256 8.09 -7.58 2.95
N LEU A 257 9.08 -6.71 2.76
CA LEU A 257 10.47 -6.96 3.16
C LEU A 257 10.71 -6.74 4.66
N MET A 258 9.85 -5.98 5.34
CA MET A 258 10.04 -5.56 6.73
C MET A 258 9.59 -6.64 7.71
N THR A 259 10.37 -7.71 7.79
CA THR A 259 10.05 -8.89 8.61
C THR A 259 10.71 -8.88 10.00
N ARG A 260 11.64 -7.95 10.25
CA ARG A 260 12.33 -7.81 11.54
C ARG A 260 11.68 -6.72 12.39
N SER A 261 11.77 -6.90 13.70
CA SER A 261 11.39 -5.86 14.67
C SER A 261 12.30 -4.64 14.53
N LEU A 262 11.70 -3.45 14.60
CA LEU A 262 12.41 -2.18 14.54
C LEU A 262 12.80 -1.75 15.95
N LEU A 263 14.01 -2.07 16.34
CA LEU A 263 14.63 -1.73 17.63
C LEU A 263 15.87 -0.86 17.43
N VAL A 264 16.25 -0.08 18.45
CA VAL A 264 17.46 0.76 18.41
C VAL A 264 18.68 -0.05 17.97
N GLU A 265 18.95 -1.18 18.63
CA GLU A 265 20.09 -2.05 18.30
C GLU A 265 20.03 -2.59 16.87
N SER A 266 18.85 -3.03 16.41
CA SER A 266 18.70 -3.55 15.05
C SER A 266 18.95 -2.48 13.98
N ILE A 267 18.72 -1.20 14.28
CA ILE A 267 19.03 -0.09 13.36
C ILE A 267 20.54 0.21 13.39
N ARG A 268 21.15 0.18 14.57
CA ARG A 268 22.60 0.36 14.74
C ARG A 268 23.40 -0.70 13.97
N GLU A 269 22.96 -1.95 14.02
CA GLU A 269 23.52 -3.04 13.20
C GLU A 269 23.53 -2.70 11.70
N GLU A 270 22.45 -2.11 11.18
CA GLU A 270 22.37 -1.71 9.76
C GLU A 270 23.22 -0.47 9.45
N ILE A 271 23.33 0.47 10.41
CA ILE A 271 24.25 1.62 10.29
C ILE A 271 25.71 1.14 10.22
N HIS A 272 26.10 0.15 11.03
CA HIS A 272 27.46 -0.41 11.02
C HIS A 272 27.81 -1.18 9.75
N ARG A 273 26.79 -1.63 9.01
CA ARG A 273 26.96 -2.30 7.71
C ARG A 273 27.13 -1.34 6.55
N TYR A 274 27.05 -0.03 6.79
CA TYR A 274 27.26 0.99 5.78
C TYR A 274 28.63 0.82 5.09
N ASP A 275 28.60 0.80 3.77
CA ASP A 275 29.78 0.76 2.90
C ASP A 275 29.55 1.75 1.74
N PRO A 276 30.38 2.79 1.58
CA PRO A 276 30.20 3.79 0.53
C PRO A 276 30.37 3.21 -0.89
N ASP A 277 31.20 2.18 -1.06
CA ASP A 277 31.45 1.60 -2.38
C ASP A 277 30.26 0.71 -2.79
N ASP A 278 29.74 -0.12 -1.88
CA ASP A 278 28.52 -0.90 -2.12
C ASP A 278 27.30 0.03 -2.35
N GLY A 279 27.21 1.14 -1.62
CA GLY A 279 26.17 2.16 -1.83
C GLY A 279 26.23 2.79 -3.23
N ALA A 280 27.44 3.02 -3.75
CA ALA A 280 27.63 3.53 -5.12
C ALA A 280 27.19 2.50 -6.17
N ASP A 281 27.57 1.23 -5.99
CA ASP A 281 27.18 0.12 -6.88
C ASP A 281 25.66 -0.10 -6.89
N VAL A 282 25.01 -0.03 -5.71
CA VAL A 282 23.55 -0.09 -5.60
C VAL A 282 22.91 1.08 -6.34
N SER A 283 23.43 2.30 -6.19
CA SER A 283 22.90 3.46 -6.89
C SER A 283 23.00 3.29 -8.41
N GLN A 284 24.16 2.82 -8.90
CA GLN A 284 24.35 2.51 -10.32
C GLN A 284 23.31 1.50 -10.82
N PHE A 285 23.12 0.39 -10.09
CA PHE A 285 22.11 -0.60 -10.44
C PHE A 285 20.69 -0.01 -10.53
N ILE A 286 20.30 0.85 -9.57
CA ILE A 286 19.00 1.52 -9.60
C ILE A 286 18.88 2.45 -10.81
N ARG A 287 19.92 3.22 -11.13
CA ARG A 287 19.91 4.11 -12.29
C ARG A 287 19.83 3.35 -13.62
N GLU A 288 20.43 2.17 -13.70
CA GLU A 288 20.36 1.31 -14.90
C GLU A 288 18.98 0.65 -15.07
N THR A 289 18.27 0.37 -13.97
CA THR A 289 17.07 -0.48 -14.00
C THR A 289 15.75 0.23 -13.72
N ALA A 290 15.77 1.40 -13.07
CA ALA A 290 14.59 2.07 -12.54
C ALA A 290 14.28 3.43 -13.19
N GLY A 291 14.86 3.74 -14.34
CA GLY A 291 14.61 5.01 -15.04
C GLY A 291 13.20 5.12 -15.63
N LEU A 292 12.57 6.29 -15.52
CA LEU A 292 11.21 6.57 -16.00
C LEU A 292 10.99 6.17 -17.48
N GLU A 293 12.01 6.34 -18.32
CA GLU A 293 11.93 6.04 -19.75
C GLU A 293 11.55 4.57 -20.04
N SER A 294 12.06 3.62 -19.25
CA SER A 294 11.75 2.20 -19.45
C SER A 294 10.27 1.90 -19.19
N ALA A 295 9.70 2.48 -18.13
CA ALA A 295 8.28 2.36 -17.84
C ALA A 295 7.40 3.03 -18.91
N LEU A 296 7.78 4.23 -19.39
CA LEU A 296 7.03 4.89 -20.47
C LEU A 296 6.96 4.01 -21.72
N ARG A 297 8.08 3.39 -22.12
CA ARG A 297 8.11 2.46 -23.26
C ARG A 297 7.24 1.22 -23.00
N ALA A 298 7.34 0.63 -21.79
CA ALA A 298 6.52 -0.52 -21.41
C ALA A 298 5.02 -0.21 -21.48
N TYR A 299 4.58 0.92 -20.93
CA TYR A 299 3.20 1.36 -20.99
C TYR A 299 2.74 1.65 -22.43
N LEU A 300 3.56 2.33 -23.25
CA LEU A 300 3.21 2.59 -24.65
C LEU A 300 3.02 1.31 -25.46
N ASN A 301 3.84 0.28 -25.21
CA ASN A 301 3.66 -1.04 -25.81
C ASN A 301 2.35 -1.69 -25.38
N LEU A 302 2.05 -1.69 -24.07
CA LEU A 302 0.79 -2.23 -23.55
C LEU A 302 -0.44 -1.50 -24.10
N TYR A 303 -0.35 -0.18 -24.28
CA TYR A 303 -1.45 0.57 -24.89
C TYR A 303 -1.63 0.17 -26.36
N GLY A 304 -0.54 -0.08 -27.09
CA GLY A 304 -0.60 -0.60 -28.45
C GLY A 304 -1.35 -1.93 -28.52
N GLU A 305 -1.01 -2.87 -27.63
CA GLU A 305 -1.69 -4.16 -27.50
C GLU A 305 -3.19 -3.97 -27.16
N ALA A 306 -3.50 -3.13 -26.17
CA ALA A 306 -4.87 -2.89 -25.72
C ALA A 306 -5.75 -2.24 -26.80
N VAL A 307 -5.18 -1.35 -27.62
CA VAL A 307 -5.89 -0.69 -28.73
C VAL A 307 -6.09 -1.64 -29.92
N GLN A 308 -5.14 -2.54 -30.18
CA GLN A 308 -5.23 -3.51 -31.27
C GLN A 308 -6.10 -4.73 -30.94
N ALA A 309 -6.32 -5.01 -29.64
CA ALA A 309 -7.11 -6.15 -29.21
C ALA A 309 -8.56 -6.04 -29.71
N GLN A 310 -8.97 -6.94 -30.60
CA GLN A 310 -10.34 -6.99 -31.14
C GLN A 310 -11.37 -7.12 -30.02
N PRO A 311 -12.54 -6.44 -30.09
CA PRO A 311 -13.62 -6.68 -29.15
C PRO A 311 -13.98 -8.17 -29.17
N GLU A 312 -13.94 -8.83 -28.01
CA GLU A 312 -14.42 -10.21 -27.91
C GLU A 312 -15.92 -10.22 -28.22
N ASN A 313 -16.37 -11.19 -29.03
CA ASN A 313 -17.77 -11.41 -29.38
C ASN A 313 -18.65 -11.89 -28.20
N LEU A 314 -18.12 -11.91 -26.97
CA LEU A 314 -18.86 -12.33 -25.78
C LEU A 314 -19.68 -11.18 -25.22
N SER A 315 -20.95 -11.45 -24.91
CA SER A 315 -21.81 -10.52 -24.19
C SER A 315 -21.35 -10.33 -22.74
N TRP A 316 -21.75 -9.20 -22.14
CA TRP A 316 -21.43 -8.87 -20.75
C TRP A 316 -21.83 -9.98 -19.74
N PRO A 317 -23.04 -10.56 -19.81
CA PRO A 317 -23.41 -11.67 -18.94
C PRO A 317 -22.53 -12.90 -19.12
N GLU A 318 -22.12 -13.22 -20.36
CA GLU A 318 -21.24 -14.35 -20.65
C GLU A 318 -19.82 -14.14 -20.10
N ARG A 319 -19.27 -12.94 -20.27
CA ARG A 319 -17.97 -12.59 -19.69
C ARG A 319 -17.99 -12.62 -18.18
N LEU A 320 -18.99 -11.99 -17.56
CA LEU A 320 -19.15 -12.03 -16.11
C LEU A 320 -19.31 -13.47 -15.63
N ARG A 321 -20.07 -14.31 -16.33
CA ARG A 321 -20.24 -15.73 -16.00
C ARG A 321 -18.93 -16.52 -16.10
N LEU A 322 -18.19 -16.38 -17.20
CA LEU A 322 -16.89 -17.05 -17.38
C LEU A 322 -15.86 -16.57 -16.38
N GLN A 323 -15.88 -15.27 -16.06
CA GLN A 323 -15.00 -14.71 -15.06
C GLN A 323 -15.39 -15.20 -13.68
N LEU A 324 -16.67 -15.15 -13.28
CA LEU A 324 -17.15 -15.74 -12.02
C LEU A 324 -16.86 -17.24 -11.94
N GLN A 325 -16.95 -17.99 -13.04
CA GLN A 325 -16.58 -19.41 -13.09
C GLN A 325 -15.07 -19.62 -12.95
N SER A 326 -14.24 -18.81 -13.61
CA SER A 326 -12.77 -18.84 -13.46
C SER A 326 -12.38 -18.44 -12.05
N ARG A 327 -13.01 -17.41 -11.47
CA ARG A 327 -12.89 -17.03 -10.07
C ARG A 327 -13.31 -18.16 -9.14
N GLN A 328 -14.42 -18.83 -9.43
CA GLN A 328 -14.87 -19.98 -8.64
C GLN A 328 -13.87 -21.13 -8.76
N GLN A 329 -13.40 -21.49 -9.95
CA GLN A 329 -12.39 -22.52 -10.16
C GLN A 329 -11.03 -22.18 -9.53
N GLN A 330 -10.60 -20.92 -9.60
CA GLN A 330 -9.38 -20.44 -8.94
C GLN A 330 -9.55 -20.40 -7.42
N ARG A 331 -10.73 -20.02 -6.91
CA ARG A 331 -11.11 -20.16 -5.50
C ARG A 331 -11.12 -21.63 -5.07
N ASP A 332 -11.62 -22.52 -5.90
CA ASP A 332 -11.67 -23.96 -5.64
C ASP A 332 -10.27 -24.59 -5.73
N ARG A 333 -9.40 -24.08 -6.62
CA ARG A 333 -7.96 -24.40 -6.70
C ARG A 333 -7.19 -23.89 -5.49
N ALA A 334 -7.42 -22.65 -5.06
CA ALA A 334 -6.87 -22.10 -3.83
C ALA A 334 -7.41 -22.83 -2.59
N ALA A 335 -8.69 -23.23 -2.60
CA ALA A 335 -9.29 -24.07 -1.56
C ALA A 335 -8.83 -25.54 -1.61
N SER A 336 -8.24 -25.99 -2.72
CA SER A 336 -7.62 -27.33 -2.87
C SER A 336 -6.10 -27.31 -2.73
N SER A 337 -5.47 -26.14 -2.57
CA SER A 337 -4.27 -26.06 -1.71
C SER A 337 -4.72 -26.48 -0.32
N SER A 338 -3.97 -27.38 0.34
CA SER A 338 -4.43 -28.08 1.55
C SER A 338 -5.13 -27.10 2.48
N PRO A 339 -6.45 -27.28 2.74
CA PRO A 339 -7.19 -26.35 3.56
C PRO A 339 -6.49 -26.23 4.91
N MET A 340 -6.54 -25.04 5.50
CA MET A 340 -6.10 -24.91 6.87
C MET A 340 -6.88 -25.92 7.70
N VAL A 341 -6.16 -26.69 8.52
CA VAL A 341 -6.77 -27.66 9.42
C VAL A 341 -7.86 -26.96 10.22
N VAL A 342 -9.04 -27.58 10.31
CA VAL A 342 -10.14 -27.05 11.12
C VAL A 342 -9.71 -27.10 12.58
N LEU A 343 -9.54 -25.93 13.18
CA LEU A 343 -9.12 -25.83 14.57
C LEU A 343 -10.24 -26.31 15.47
N GLN A 344 -9.91 -27.24 16.36
CA GLN A 344 -10.83 -27.66 17.42
C GLN A 344 -10.77 -26.66 18.58
N ALA A 345 -11.75 -26.71 19.49
CA ALA A 345 -11.75 -25.86 20.69
C ALA A 345 -10.42 -26.00 21.48
N SER A 346 -9.89 -27.22 21.59
CA SER A 346 -8.60 -27.50 22.24
C SER A 346 -7.38 -26.90 21.53
N ASP A 347 -7.49 -26.54 20.25
CA ASP A 347 -6.46 -25.78 19.54
C ASP A 347 -6.63 -24.28 19.77
N VAL A 348 -7.87 -23.78 19.73
CA VAL A 348 -8.18 -22.38 20.05
C VAL A 348 -7.72 -22.02 21.46
N GLU A 349 -7.83 -22.94 22.42
CA GLU A 349 -7.30 -22.79 23.78
C GLU A 349 -5.79 -22.55 23.85
N LYS A 350 -5.03 -22.97 22.84
CA LYS A 350 -3.57 -22.77 22.77
C LYS A 350 -3.19 -21.46 22.08
N LEU A 351 -4.16 -20.76 21.49
CA LEU A 351 -3.94 -19.43 20.93
C LEU A 351 -4.00 -18.38 22.03
N ARG A 352 -3.12 -17.37 21.93
CA ARG A 352 -3.13 -16.23 22.85
C ARG A 352 -3.08 -14.93 22.06
N VAL A 353 -4.04 -14.05 22.32
CA VAL A 353 -4.01 -12.68 21.81
C VAL A 353 -3.77 -11.72 22.96
N VAL A 354 -2.80 -10.83 22.78
CA VAL A 354 -2.56 -9.70 23.67
C VAL A 354 -2.77 -8.43 22.87
N LEU A 355 -3.64 -7.55 23.36
CA LEU A 355 -3.80 -6.19 22.82
C LEU A 355 -2.89 -5.25 23.60
N ASP A 356 -2.04 -4.49 22.90
CA ASP A 356 -1.03 -3.64 23.53
C ASP A 356 -1.68 -2.41 24.19
N ALA A 357 -2.43 -1.63 23.39
CA ALA A 357 -3.22 -0.50 23.85
C ALA A 357 -4.48 -0.33 22.98
N THR A 358 -5.57 0.08 23.60
CA THR A 358 -6.84 0.42 22.94
C THR A 358 -7.24 1.81 23.44
N PRO A 359 -7.65 2.75 22.56
CA PRO A 359 -8.05 4.07 23.00
C PRO A 359 -9.22 3.97 23.99
N ALA A 360 -9.14 4.72 25.08
CA ALA A 360 -10.20 4.80 26.08
C ALA A 360 -11.41 5.59 25.55
N GLU A 361 -11.19 6.51 24.61
CA GLU A 361 -12.22 7.38 24.03
C GLU A 361 -12.06 7.49 22.51
N VAL A 362 -13.17 7.42 21.78
CA VAL A 362 -13.22 7.55 20.31
C VAL A 362 -14.49 8.28 19.87
N GLY A 363 -14.42 9.07 18.80
CA GLY A 363 -15.63 9.68 18.22
C GLY A 363 -16.54 8.65 17.54
N CYS A 364 -17.84 8.94 17.46
CA CYS A 364 -18.82 8.16 16.70
C CYS A 364 -18.34 7.89 15.26
N ALA A 365 -18.49 6.64 14.79
CA ALA A 365 -17.97 6.17 13.50
C ALA A 365 -16.46 6.41 13.27
N GLY A 366 -15.73 6.79 14.33
CA GLY A 366 -14.30 7.05 14.31
C GLY A 366 -13.53 5.77 14.02
N ARG A 367 -12.42 5.93 13.29
CA ARG A 367 -11.51 4.82 12.97
C ARG A 367 -10.29 4.93 13.88
N PHE A 368 -9.95 3.83 14.54
CA PHE A 368 -8.72 3.74 15.32
C PHE A 368 -8.01 2.43 15.04
N THR A 369 -6.74 2.35 15.44
CA THR A 369 -5.93 1.16 15.20
C THR A 369 -5.72 0.41 16.50
N VAL A 370 -6.11 -0.86 16.52
CA VAL A 370 -5.72 -1.82 17.56
C VAL A 370 -4.42 -2.50 17.13
N ARG A 371 -3.46 -2.57 18.05
CA ARG A 371 -2.20 -3.31 17.87
C ARG A 371 -2.09 -4.39 18.93
N GLY A 372 -1.43 -5.48 18.57
CA GLY A 372 -1.27 -6.59 19.47
C GLY A 372 -0.45 -7.72 18.88
N HIS A 373 -0.48 -8.84 19.59
CA HIS A 373 0.31 -10.02 19.29
C HIS A 373 -0.58 -11.26 19.32
N LEU A 374 -0.52 -12.09 18.28
CA LEU A 374 -1.12 -13.42 18.23
C LEU A 374 -0.03 -14.47 18.40
N HIS A 375 -0.01 -15.17 19.53
CA HIS A 375 0.84 -16.34 19.72
C HIS A 375 0.12 -17.61 19.30
N ASN A 376 0.75 -18.39 18.42
CA ASN A 376 0.26 -19.68 17.98
C ASN A 376 0.86 -20.82 18.83
N GLY A 377 0.15 -21.25 19.86
CA GLY A 377 0.53 -22.44 20.65
C GLY A 377 0.03 -23.77 20.07
N THR A 378 -0.58 -23.78 18.88
CA THR A 378 -1.12 -25.01 18.27
C THR A 378 -0.02 -25.82 17.57
N ALA A 379 -0.36 -27.03 17.13
CA ALA A 379 0.51 -27.84 16.27
C ALA A 379 0.36 -27.50 14.76
N HIS A 380 -0.50 -26.53 14.41
CA HIS A 380 -0.85 -26.19 13.05
C HIS A 380 -0.30 -24.82 12.65
N VAL A 381 0.00 -24.63 11.37
CA VAL A 381 0.30 -23.31 10.83
C VAL A 381 -1.02 -22.56 10.68
N LEU A 382 -1.15 -21.39 11.32
CA LEU A 382 -2.30 -20.51 11.10
C LEU A 382 -2.11 -19.74 9.80
N SER A 383 -3.14 -19.63 8.97
CA SER A 383 -3.02 -18.98 7.67
C SER A 383 -4.31 -18.26 7.30
N SER A 384 -4.15 -17.07 6.72
CA SER A 384 -5.25 -16.39 6.00
C SER A 384 -5.30 -16.75 4.52
N MET A 385 -4.45 -17.68 4.08
CA MET A 385 -4.37 -18.19 2.71
C MET A 385 -4.98 -19.60 2.63
N GLY A 386 -5.62 -19.93 1.51
CA GLY A 386 -6.17 -21.27 1.24
C GLY A 386 -7.62 -21.45 1.72
N GLY A 387 -8.06 -22.71 1.83
CA GLY A 387 -9.39 -23.05 2.34
C GLY A 387 -9.51 -22.87 3.85
N ASN A 388 -10.67 -22.37 4.33
CA ASN A 388 -10.99 -22.08 5.74
C ASN A 388 -9.94 -21.21 6.47
N PRO A 389 -9.63 -20.01 5.95
CA PRO A 389 -8.60 -19.15 6.52
C PRO A 389 -8.95 -18.64 7.91
N VAL A 390 -7.96 -18.43 8.75
CA VAL A 390 -8.10 -17.71 10.02
C VAL A 390 -7.90 -16.21 9.79
N ALA A 391 -8.74 -15.38 10.39
CA ALA A 391 -8.64 -13.92 10.34
C ALA A 391 -8.96 -13.29 11.70
N PHE A 392 -8.50 -12.06 11.91
CA PHE A 392 -8.92 -11.21 13.04
C PHE A 392 -10.23 -10.51 12.72
N SER A 393 -11.03 -10.27 13.75
CA SER A 393 -12.24 -9.46 13.68
C SER A 393 -12.61 -8.93 15.08
N TYR A 394 -13.74 -8.25 15.20
CA TYR A 394 -14.24 -7.75 16.47
C TYR A 394 -15.76 -7.59 16.47
N HIS A 395 -16.34 -7.53 17.67
CA HIS A 395 -17.73 -7.15 17.90
C HIS A 395 -17.80 -5.93 18.82
N TRP A 396 -18.94 -5.25 18.79
CA TRP A 396 -19.26 -4.18 19.73
C TRP A 396 -20.48 -4.55 20.54
N ARG A 397 -20.34 -4.47 21.86
CA ARG A 397 -21.41 -4.70 22.81
C ARG A 397 -21.63 -3.45 23.65
N GLU A 398 -22.87 -3.06 23.88
CA GLU A 398 -23.18 -1.98 24.82
C GLU A 398 -22.83 -2.44 26.24
N THR A 399 -21.90 -1.77 26.93
CA THR A 399 -21.35 -2.25 28.21
C THR A 399 -22.42 -2.36 29.31
N ARG A 400 -23.39 -1.43 29.32
CA ARG A 400 -24.41 -1.37 30.37
C ARG A 400 -25.52 -2.40 30.19
N THR A 401 -25.92 -2.66 28.94
CA THR A 401 -27.07 -3.51 28.61
C THR A 401 -26.65 -4.92 28.21
N ASP A 402 -25.34 -5.14 27.99
CA ASP A 402 -24.76 -6.34 27.41
C ASP A 402 -25.35 -6.70 26.03
N HIS A 403 -26.03 -5.74 25.39
CA HIS A 403 -26.66 -5.91 24.09
C HIS A 403 -25.63 -5.81 22.97
N MET A 404 -25.67 -6.75 22.02
CA MET A 404 -24.78 -6.73 20.85
C MET A 404 -25.15 -5.54 19.94
N ALA A 405 -24.31 -4.52 19.92
CA ALA A 405 -24.50 -3.32 19.12
C ALA A 405 -24.13 -3.57 17.65
N VAL A 406 -22.97 -4.19 17.42
CA VAL A 406 -22.49 -4.55 16.07
C VAL A 406 -21.81 -5.91 16.15
N PHE A 407 -22.46 -6.92 15.58
CA PHE A 407 -21.90 -8.25 15.48
C PHE A 407 -20.91 -8.36 14.31
N GLU A 408 -21.30 -7.95 13.11
CA GLU A 408 -20.47 -8.22 11.93
C GLU A 408 -19.53 -7.06 11.59
N ASN A 409 -18.21 -7.30 11.57
CA ASN A 409 -17.20 -6.29 11.22
C ASN A 409 -16.19 -6.80 10.18
N PRO A 410 -15.42 -5.88 9.54
CA PRO A 410 -14.39 -6.25 8.56
C PRO A 410 -13.33 -7.19 9.15
N ARG A 411 -12.82 -8.10 8.31
CA ARG A 411 -11.73 -8.99 8.67
C ARG A 411 -10.40 -8.29 8.46
N ALA A 412 -9.45 -8.55 9.35
CA ALA A 412 -8.05 -8.30 9.09
C ALA A 412 -7.31 -9.63 8.94
N LEU A 413 -6.64 -9.82 7.81
CA LEU A 413 -5.89 -11.04 7.52
C LEU A 413 -4.61 -11.08 8.36
N LEU A 414 -4.16 -12.29 8.69
CA LEU A 414 -2.81 -12.56 9.16
C LEU A 414 -1.85 -12.10 8.05
N SER A 415 -0.89 -11.24 8.38
CA SER A 415 0.06 -10.68 7.39
C SER A 415 0.99 -11.74 6.79
N MET A 416 1.12 -12.88 7.47
CA MET A 416 1.84 -14.07 7.02
C MET A 416 1.30 -15.31 7.75
N PRO A 417 1.54 -16.53 7.21
CA PRO A 417 1.30 -17.75 7.96
C PRO A 417 2.08 -17.76 9.28
N VAL A 418 1.47 -18.24 10.37
CA VAL A 418 2.03 -18.26 11.72
C VAL A 418 2.33 -19.70 12.11
N PRO A 419 3.59 -20.16 12.06
CA PRO A 419 3.92 -21.53 12.44
C PRO A 419 3.70 -21.82 13.94
N PRO A 420 3.63 -23.10 14.33
CA PRO A 420 3.62 -23.52 15.74
C PRO A 420 4.73 -22.87 16.56
N GLY A 421 4.38 -22.28 17.71
CA GLY A 421 5.30 -21.60 18.63
C GLY A 421 5.64 -20.14 18.26
N TYR A 422 5.20 -19.65 17.11
CA TYR A 422 5.52 -18.28 16.67
C TYR A 422 4.48 -17.27 17.15
N THR A 423 4.92 -16.02 17.30
CA THR A 423 4.08 -14.87 17.64
C THR A 423 4.05 -13.89 16.48
N LEU A 424 2.85 -13.56 16.01
CA LEU A 424 2.61 -12.60 14.94
C LEU A 424 2.21 -11.24 15.55
N PRO A 425 2.99 -10.17 15.38
CA PRO A 425 2.49 -8.82 15.64
C PRO A 425 1.46 -8.45 14.57
N PHE A 426 0.37 -7.83 15.00
CA PHE A 426 -0.70 -7.39 14.11
C PHE A 426 -1.14 -5.95 14.39
N SER A 427 -1.75 -5.36 13.37
CA SER A 427 -2.40 -4.06 13.44
C SER A 427 -3.70 -4.14 12.66
N MET A 428 -4.80 -3.77 13.31
CA MET A 428 -6.15 -3.82 12.75
C MET A 428 -6.84 -2.48 12.92
N THR A 429 -7.46 -1.97 11.86
CA THR A 429 -8.37 -0.82 11.95
C THR A 429 -9.72 -1.26 12.50
N VAL A 430 -10.17 -0.61 13.56
CA VAL A 430 -11.47 -0.78 14.19
C VAL A 430 -12.30 0.48 13.95
N ILE A 431 -13.58 0.30 13.67
CA ILE A 431 -14.56 1.37 13.46
C ILE A 431 -15.49 1.38 14.66
N ALA A 432 -15.58 2.53 15.34
CA ALA A 432 -16.45 2.72 16.50
C ALA A 432 -17.94 2.75 16.09
N PRO A 433 -18.86 2.38 17.00
CA PRO A 433 -20.30 2.56 16.81
C PRO A 433 -20.71 3.99 16.43
N GLU A 434 -21.83 4.13 15.74
CA GLU A 434 -22.35 5.44 15.29
C GLU A 434 -23.00 6.27 16.40
N ARG A 435 -23.41 5.61 17.50
CA ARG A 435 -24.11 6.26 18.62
C ARG A 435 -23.18 6.41 19.81
N PRO A 436 -23.18 7.58 20.48
CA PRO A 436 -22.36 7.77 21.67
C PRO A 436 -22.81 6.83 22.80
N GLY A 437 -21.88 6.47 23.68
CA GLY A 437 -22.11 5.56 24.79
C GLY A 437 -20.88 4.77 25.21
N THR A 438 -21.00 4.00 26.27
CA THR A 438 -19.95 3.07 26.72
C THR A 438 -20.14 1.72 26.06
N TYR A 439 -19.12 1.26 25.34
CA TYR A 439 -19.12 -0.02 24.64
C TYR A 439 -17.94 -0.89 25.05
N THR A 440 -18.14 -2.20 24.97
CA THR A 440 -17.11 -3.21 25.07
C THR A 440 -16.73 -3.64 23.66
N LEU A 441 -15.47 -3.40 23.29
CA LEU A 441 -14.83 -4.02 22.13
C LEU A 441 -14.52 -5.48 22.46
N GLU A 442 -15.16 -6.40 21.76
CA GLU A 442 -14.90 -7.84 21.84
C GLU A 442 -13.99 -8.23 20.67
N PHE A 443 -12.67 -8.14 20.84
CA PHE A 443 -11.69 -8.52 19.81
C PHE A 443 -11.54 -10.04 19.74
N THR A 444 -11.59 -10.62 18.54
CA THR A 444 -11.59 -12.07 18.38
C THR A 444 -10.95 -12.50 17.06
N LEU A 445 -10.94 -13.82 16.83
CA LEU A 445 -10.61 -14.43 15.55
C LEU A 445 -11.79 -15.28 15.08
N LEU A 446 -11.78 -15.59 13.79
CA LEU A 446 -12.64 -16.60 13.22
C LEU A 446 -11.85 -17.48 12.26
N GLN A 447 -12.31 -18.71 12.09
CA GLN A 447 -11.98 -19.51 10.92
C GLN A 447 -13.12 -19.39 9.93
N GLU A 448 -12.85 -18.72 8.81
CA GLU A 448 -13.84 -18.36 7.80
C GLU A 448 -14.64 -19.58 7.33
N ARG A 449 -15.96 -19.39 7.17
CA ARG A 449 -16.96 -20.40 6.81
C ARG A 449 -17.18 -21.52 7.83
N LEU A 450 -16.51 -21.47 8.98
CA LEU A 450 -16.66 -22.47 10.03
C LEU A 450 -17.21 -21.86 11.31
N VAL A 451 -16.43 -21.04 12.00
CA VAL A 451 -16.77 -20.63 13.36
C VAL A 451 -16.00 -19.40 13.82
N TRP A 452 -16.66 -18.58 14.64
CA TRP A 452 -16.02 -17.55 15.46
C TRP A 452 -15.38 -18.20 16.69
N PHE A 453 -14.26 -17.67 17.17
CA PHE A 453 -13.59 -18.26 18.33
C PHE A 453 -14.24 -17.87 19.68
N ASP A 454 -15.28 -17.06 19.62
CA ASP A 454 -16.05 -16.58 20.76
C ASP A 454 -16.61 -17.75 21.58
N GLY A 455 -16.21 -17.84 22.84
CA GLY A 455 -16.69 -18.88 23.74
C GLY A 455 -16.22 -20.30 23.40
N LEU A 456 -15.47 -20.52 22.31
CA LEU A 456 -14.79 -21.79 22.05
C LEU A 456 -13.61 -21.99 23.00
N ALA A 457 -13.02 -20.90 23.47
CA ALA A 457 -12.00 -20.89 24.51
C ALA A 457 -12.21 -19.68 25.44
N PRO A 458 -11.92 -19.81 26.74
CA PRO A 458 -12.23 -18.77 27.73
C PRO A 458 -11.49 -17.45 27.52
N GLN A 459 -10.37 -17.45 26.77
CA GLN A 459 -9.62 -16.24 26.44
C GLN A 459 -10.20 -15.42 25.27
N PHE A 460 -11.21 -15.93 24.55
CA PHE A 460 -11.84 -15.23 23.45
C PHE A 460 -13.35 -15.00 23.71
N PRO A 461 -13.86 -13.79 23.41
CA PRO A 461 -13.14 -12.64 22.86
C PRO A 461 -12.30 -11.91 23.93
N VAL A 462 -11.26 -11.19 23.49
CA VAL A 462 -10.50 -10.26 24.33
C VAL A 462 -11.29 -8.96 24.45
N ARG A 463 -11.67 -8.60 25.68
CA ARG A 463 -12.55 -7.46 25.95
C ARG A 463 -11.79 -6.19 26.35
N ARG A 464 -12.20 -5.05 25.79
CA ARG A 464 -11.74 -3.71 26.18
C ARG A 464 -12.91 -2.74 26.22
N GLU A 465 -13.02 -1.97 27.29
CA GLU A 465 -14.02 -0.91 27.38
C GLU A 465 -13.54 0.32 26.58
N VAL A 466 -14.45 0.93 25.82
CA VAL A 466 -14.20 2.12 25.00
C VAL A 466 -15.40 3.06 25.14
N PHE A 467 -15.11 4.33 25.42
CA PHE A 467 -16.10 5.39 25.46
C PHE A 467 -16.27 6.01 24.06
N VAL A 468 -17.48 5.94 23.51
CA VAL A 468 -17.80 6.54 22.21
C VAL A 468 -18.46 7.90 22.47
N VAL A 469 -17.84 8.97 21.99
CA VAL A 469 -18.32 10.34 22.14
C VAL A 469 -18.88 10.87 20.84
N GLU A 470 -19.77 11.86 20.92
CA GLU A 470 -20.20 12.58 19.73
C GLU A 470 -18.99 13.17 19.01
N ALA A 471 -18.91 12.98 17.69
CA ALA A 471 -17.87 13.62 16.92
C ALA A 471 -18.02 15.14 17.07
N PRO A 472 -16.94 15.89 17.35
CA PRO A 472 -17.03 17.34 17.43
C PRO A 472 -17.63 17.89 16.15
N SER A 473 -18.69 18.69 16.29
CA SER A 473 -19.27 19.40 15.15
C SER A 473 -18.19 20.30 14.55
N LEU A 474 -17.73 19.96 13.35
CA LEU A 474 -16.92 20.86 12.53
C LEU A 474 -17.82 22.04 12.15
N VAL A 475 -17.84 23.06 13.01
CA VAL A 475 -18.38 24.37 12.68
C VAL A 475 -17.42 24.93 11.63
N TRP A 476 -17.83 24.86 10.36
CA TRP A 476 -17.19 25.60 9.29
C TRP A 476 -17.32 27.09 9.61
N GLN A 477 -16.29 27.68 10.21
CA GLN A 477 -16.16 29.13 10.23
C GLN A 477 -15.90 29.57 8.78
N SER A 478 -16.91 30.19 8.20
CA SER A 478 -16.79 30.90 6.94
C SER A 478 -15.80 32.05 7.15
N TRP A 479 -14.67 31.99 6.45
CA TRP A 479 -13.77 33.13 6.32
C TRP A 479 -14.50 34.17 5.48
N THR A 480 -14.70 35.36 6.05
CA THR A 480 -15.15 36.58 5.34
C THR A 480 -13.94 37.40 4.91
#